data_AF-A0A744HJZ4-F1
#
_entry.id   AF-A0A744HJZ4-F1
#
_cell.length_a   1.000
_cell.length_b   1.000
_cell.length_c   1.000
_cell.angle_alpha   90.00
_cell.angle_beta   90.00
_cell.angle_gamma   90.00
#
_symmetry.space_group_name_H-M   'P 1'
#
loop_
_entity.id
_entity.type
_entity.pdbx_description
1 polymer ?
#
loop_
_entity_poly.entity_id
_entity_poly.type
_entity_poly.pdbx_seq_one_letter_code
_entity_poly.pdbx_strand_id
1 'polypeptide(L)'
;RFRNGTRIENDRESNSLLVDAVGDVTVKATGTVTIDAPETIITGNATVKGLLTYLGGLKGSSEGGTAADIQGEIKVTSGDVVVDGIGVKKHHHDTQGEYAPTSEAKA
;
A
#
# COMPACT_ATOMS: atom_id res chain seq x y z
N ARG A 1 4.29 -10.75 32.92
CA ARG A 1 5.52 -10.07 32.47
C ARG A 1 6.72 -11.00 32.64
N PHE A 2 7.57 -11.12 31.63
CA PHE A 2 8.76 -11.98 31.65
C PHE A 2 9.98 -11.23 32.18
N ARG A 3 11.02 -11.95 32.62
CA ARG A 3 12.24 -11.37 33.21
C ARG A 3 13.00 -10.45 32.26
N ASN A 4 12.91 -10.71 30.95
CA ASN A 4 13.51 -9.89 29.90
C ASN A 4 12.71 -8.62 29.57
N GLY A 5 11.59 -8.36 30.26
CA GLY A 5 10.75 -7.18 30.06
C GLY A 5 9.52 -7.41 29.18
N THR A 6 9.51 -8.45 28.34
CA THR A 6 8.38 -8.78 27.46
C THR A 6 7.07 -8.97 28.25
N ARG A 7 5.96 -8.57 27.65
CA ARG A 7 4.63 -8.64 28.25
C ARG A 7 3.62 -9.23 27.27
N ILE A 8 2.88 -10.24 27.72
CA ILE A 8 1.72 -10.79 27.02
C ILE A 8 0.56 -10.67 28.00
N GLU A 9 -0.47 -9.92 27.63
CA GLU A 9 -1.59 -9.55 28.51
C GLU A 9 -2.91 -9.75 27.80
N ASN A 10 -3.84 -10.44 28.45
CA ASN A 10 -5.24 -10.52 28.06
C ASN A 10 -6.04 -9.67 29.06
N ASP A 11 -6.44 -8.49 28.61
CA ASP A 11 -7.34 -7.60 29.36
C ASP A 11 -8.79 -7.92 29.01
N ARG A 12 -9.53 -8.40 30.02
CA ARG A 12 -10.93 -8.80 29.86
C ARG A 12 -11.91 -7.65 29.98
N GLU A 13 -11.50 -6.52 30.55
CA GLU A 13 -12.35 -5.33 30.63
C GLU A 13 -12.46 -4.68 29.26
N SER A 14 -11.32 -4.53 28.57
CA SER A 14 -11.27 -3.99 27.21
C SER A 14 -11.34 -5.05 26.09
N ASN A 15 -11.35 -6.34 26.44
CA ASN A 15 -11.29 -7.48 25.51
C ASN A 15 -10.09 -7.41 24.54
N SER A 16 -8.91 -7.09 25.07
CA SER A 16 -7.70 -6.86 24.30
C SER A 16 -6.60 -7.85 24.63
N LEU A 17 -5.87 -8.30 23.61
CA LEU A 17 -4.64 -9.06 23.74
C LEU A 17 -3.46 -8.17 23.33
N LEU A 18 -2.55 -7.88 24.26
CA LEU A 18 -1.30 -7.17 24.00
C LEU A 18 -0.13 -8.15 23.95
N VAL A 19 0.70 -8.01 22.92
CA VAL A 19 2.06 -8.58 22.85
C VAL A 19 3.04 -7.43 22.72
N ASP A 20 3.68 -7.09 23.85
CA ASP A 20 4.70 -6.05 23.96
C ASP A 20 6.06 -6.73 24.14
N ALA A 21 6.70 -7.05 23.03
CA ALA A 21 7.96 -7.78 22.97
C ALA A 21 9.15 -6.82 22.92
N VAL A 22 10.15 -7.07 23.77
CA VAL A 22 11.41 -6.29 23.77
C VAL A 22 12.32 -6.65 22.58
N GLY A 23 12.15 -7.83 22.01
CA GLY A 23 12.88 -8.30 20.83
C GLY A 23 11.95 -8.72 19.70
N ASP A 24 12.50 -9.42 18.71
CA ASP A 24 11.77 -9.82 17.50
C ASP A 24 10.58 -10.74 17.80
N VAL A 25 9.48 -10.52 17.06
CA VAL A 25 8.34 -11.43 16.99
C VAL A 25 8.38 -12.13 15.64
N THR A 26 8.53 -13.45 15.65
CA THR A 26 8.48 -14.27 14.42
C THR A 26 7.23 -15.14 14.43
N VAL A 27 6.39 -15.01 13.41
CA VAL A 27 5.26 -15.90 13.16
C VAL A 27 5.64 -16.88 12.04
N LYS A 28 5.67 -18.18 12.34
CA LYS A 28 5.91 -19.24 11.34
C LYS A 28 4.69 -20.14 11.27
N ALA A 29 4.20 -20.37 10.05
CA ALA A 29 3.14 -21.32 9.76
C ALA A 29 3.54 -22.14 8.53
N THR A 30 3.25 -23.44 8.53
CA THR A 30 3.41 -24.30 7.34
C THR A 30 2.22 -24.17 6.38
N GLY A 31 1.07 -23.70 6.87
CA GLY A 31 -0.09 -23.31 6.09
C GLY A 31 -0.27 -21.80 6.05
N THR A 32 -1.50 -21.35 6.26
CA THR A 32 -1.89 -19.93 6.15
C THR A 32 -1.88 -19.23 7.51
N VAL A 33 -1.50 -17.94 7.51
CA VAL A 33 -1.79 -17.01 8.61
C VAL A 33 -2.95 -16.12 8.15
N THR A 34 -4.07 -16.16 8.87
CA THR A 34 -5.25 -15.32 8.60
C THR A 34 -5.32 -14.21 9.65
N ILE A 35 -5.46 -12.96 9.19
CA ILE A 35 -5.78 -11.81 10.04
C ILE A 35 -7.21 -11.40 9.69
N ASP A 36 -8.16 -11.75 10.57
CA ASP A 36 -9.58 -11.41 10.43
C ASP A 36 -9.89 -10.25 11.37
N ALA A 37 -9.79 -9.04 10.83
CA ALA A 37 -10.02 -7.79 11.54
C ALA A 37 -10.64 -6.76 10.60
N PRO A 38 -11.52 -5.87 11.10
CA PRO A 38 -12.06 -4.78 10.28
C PRO A 38 -10.98 -3.85 9.70
N GLU A 39 -9.89 -3.66 10.44
CA GLU A 39 -8.75 -2.83 10.04
C GLU A 39 -7.44 -3.46 10.55
N THR A 40 -6.37 -3.35 9.76
CA THR A 40 -5.01 -3.73 10.14
C THR A 40 -4.11 -2.51 9.97
N ILE A 41 -3.49 -2.06 11.06
CA ILE A 41 -2.59 -0.89 11.06
C ILE A 41 -1.15 -1.38 11.17
N ILE A 42 -0.31 -1.02 10.20
CA ILE A 42 1.13 -1.27 10.19
C ILE A 42 1.82 0.09 10.24
N THR A 43 2.41 0.43 11.39
CA THR A 43 3.03 1.75 11.61
C THR A 43 4.47 1.81 11.10
N GLY A 44 5.12 0.66 10.93
CA GLY A 44 6.45 0.55 10.36
C GLY A 44 6.42 0.14 8.88
N ASN A 45 7.59 -0.22 8.37
CA ASN A 45 7.71 -0.75 7.01
C ASN A 45 7.13 -2.17 6.93
N ALA A 46 6.41 -2.46 5.85
CA ALA A 46 5.95 -3.81 5.51
C ALA A 46 6.69 -4.31 4.27
N THR A 47 7.36 -5.46 4.36
CA THR A 47 8.00 -6.11 3.21
C THR A 47 7.28 -7.41 2.88
N VAL A 48 6.71 -7.50 1.69
CA VAL A 48 6.12 -8.72 1.14
C VAL A 48 7.07 -9.28 0.08
N LYS A 49 7.68 -10.44 0.36
CA LYS A 49 8.61 -11.10 -0.58
C LYS A 49 7.89 -11.88 -1.69
N GLY A 50 6.63 -12.25 -1.45
CA GLY A 50 5.78 -12.92 -2.42
C GLY A 50 4.84 -11.95 -3.14
N LEU A 51 3.79 -12.49 -3.74
CA LEU A 51 2.72 -11.70 -4.34
C LEU A 51 1.87 -11.03 -3.26
N LEU A 52 1.68 -9.71 -3.38
CA LEU A 52 0.66 -8.96 -2.63
C LEU A 52 -0.61 -8.87 -3.49
N THR A 53 -1.71 -9.45 -3.00
CA THR A 53 -3.04 -9.34 -3.62
C THR A 53 -3.94 -8.48 -2.73
N TYR A 54 -4.55 -7.43 -3.29
CA TYR A 54 -5.52 -6.58 -2.60
C TYR A 54 -6.78 -6.43 -3.46
N LEU A 55 -7.95 -6.38 -2.81
CA LEU A 55 -9.25 -6.29 -3.50
C LEU A 55 -9.96 -4.95 -3.24
N GLY A 56 -9.68 -4.30 -2.11
CA GLY A 56 -10.26 -3.00 -1.75
C GLY A 56 -9.60 -1.79 -2.39
N GLY A 57 -8.62 -1.99 -3.28
CA GLY A 57 -7.81 -0.93 -3.87
C GLY A 57 -6.56 -0.57 -3.06
N LEU A 58 -5.86 0.49 -3.49
CA LEU A 58 -4.62 1.00 -2.92
C LEU A 58 -4.73 2.52 -2.78
N LYS A 59 -4.44 3.06 -1.60
CA LYS A 59 -4.22 4.50 -1.37
C LYS A 59 -2.82 4.69 -0.80
N GLY A 60 -1.99 5.49 -1.47
CA GLY A 60 -0.61 5.78 -1.06
C GLY A 60 -0.37 7.28 -0.96
N SER A 61 0.46 7.68 -0.01
CA SER A 61 0.90 9.07 0.20
C SER A 61 2.29 9.07 0.79
N SER A 62 3.06 10.12 0.51
CA SER A 62 4.35 10.38 1.16
C SER A 62 4.41 11.84 1.61
N GLU A 63 5.07 12.11 2.73
CA GLU A 63 5.36 13.48 3.19
C GLU A 63 6.42 14.16 2.31
N GLY A 64 7.15 13.39 1.50
CA GLY A 64 8.09 13.90 0.50
C GLY A 64 8.57 12.80 -0.45
N GLY A 65 8.88 13.17 -1.69
CA GLY A 65 9.34 12.24 -2.71
C GLY A 65 8.23 11.34 -3.28
N THR A 66 8.61 10.16 -3.75
CA THR A 66 7.75 9.25 -4.50
C THR A 66 6.84 8.42 -3.57
N ALA A 67 5.52 8.53 -3.73
CA ALA A 67 4.55 7.74 -2.96
C ALA A 67 4.46 6.26 -3.41
N ALA A 68 4.85 5.96 -4.66
CA ALA A 68 4.94 4.61 -5.19
C ALA A 68 6.06 4.54 -6.25
N ASP A 69 7.10 3.75 -5.97
CA ASP A 69 8.18 3.45 -6.92
C ASP A 69 8.04 1.98 -7.35
N ILE A 70 7.85 1.75 -8.65
CA ILE A 70 7.54 0.45 -9.22
C ILE A 70 8.58 0.12 -10.28
N GLN A 71 9.41 -0.88 -10.00
CA GLN A 71 10.32 -1.45 -10.97
C GLN A 71 9.64 -2.63 -11.69
N GLY A 72 9.33 -2.45 -12.97
CA GLY A 72 8.68 -3.46 -13.81
C GLY A 72 7.46 -2.92 -14.55
N GLU A 73 6.63 -3.83 -15.04
CA GLU A 73 5.42 -3.48 -15.79
C GLU A 73 4.21 -3.30 -14.88
N ILE A 74 3.37 -2.34 -15.23
CA ILE A 74 2.04 -2.17 -14.66
C ILE A 74 1.02 -2.46 -15.76
N LYS A 75 0.20 -3.50 -15.58
CA LYS A 75 -0.87 -3.86 -16.50
C LYS A 75 -2.22 -3.48 -15.93
N VAL A 76 -2.90 -2.54 -16.58
CA VAL A 76 -4.28 -2.16 -16.25
C VAL A 76 -5.24 -2.76 -17.29
N THR A 77 -6.12 -3.66 -16.84
CA THR A 77 -7.18 -4.25 -17.67
C THR A 77 -8.53 -3.67 -17.27
N SER A 78 -9.40 -3.43 -18.25
CA SER A 78 -10.78 -2.98 -18.03
C SER A 78 -10.94 -1.66 -17.24
N GLY A 79 -9.87 -0.86 -17.09
CA GLY A 79 -9.88 0.44 -16.41
C GLY A 79 -8.92 1.45 -17.05
N ASP A 80 -8.70 2.61 -16.43
CA ASP A 80 -7.78 3.65 -16.91
C ASP A 80 -6.77 4.03 -15.81
N VAL A 81 -5.67 4.68 -16.19
CA VAL A 81 -4.81 5.39 -15.25
C VAL A 81 -5.18 6.86 -15.35
N VAL A 82 -5.62 7.47 -14.25
CA VAL A 82 -5.98 8.89 -14.21
C VAL A 82 -4.91 9.65 -13.45
N VAL A 83 -4.28 10.62 -14.10
CA VAL A 83 -3.25 11.48 -13.52
C VAL A 83 -3.81 12.89 -13.50
N ASP A 84 -3.99 13.44 -12.30
CA ASP A 84 -4.57 14.77 -12.08
C ASP A 84 -5.89 15.01 -12.86
N GLY A 85 -6.77 14.01 -12.85
CA GLY A 85 -8.07 14.07 -13.54
C GLY A 85 -8.05 13.72 -15.03
N ILE A 86 -6.88 13.53 -15.65
CA ILE A 86 -6.77 13.18 -17.07
C ILE A 86 -6.51 11.68 -17.23
N GLY A 87 -7.40 11.00 -17.96
CA GLY A 87 -7.28 9.57 -18.26
C GLY A 87 -6.28 9.28 -19.38
N VAL A 88 -5.28 8.44 -19.10
CA VAL A 88 -4.20 8.10 -20.04
C VAL A 88 -4.73 7.44 -21.31
N LYS A 89 -5.81 6.66 -21.26
CA LYS A 89 -6.31 5.94 -22.44
C LYS A 89 -6.80 6.82 -23.59
N LYS A 90 -7.32 8.01 -23.29
CA LYS A 90 -7.94 8.89 -24.30
C LYS A 90 -7.30 10.27 -24.37
N HIS A 91 -6.31 10.54 -23.52
CA HIS A 91 -5.70 11.86 -23.51
C HIS A 91 -5.12 12.21 -24.88
N HIS A 92 -5.18 13.49 -25.19
CA HIS A 92 -4.69 14.05 -26.44
C HIS A 92 -4.08 15.42 -26.21
N HIS A 93 -3.40 15.91 -27.24
CA HIS A 93 -2.84 17.25 -27.30
C HIS A 93 -3.19 17.90 -28.63
N ASP A 94 -3.39 19.21 -28.62
CA ASP A 94 -3.64 19.97 -29.85
C ASP A 94 -2.33 20.47 -30.44
N THR A 95 -2.26 20.45 -31.78
CA THR A 95 -1.16 21.03 -32.54
C THR A 95 -1.23 22.57 -32.48
N GLN A 96 -0.10 23.25 -32.28
CA GLN A 96 -0.04 24.72 -32.25
C GLN A 96 0.71 25.35 -33.44
N GLY A 97 0.83 24.60 -34.53
CA GLY A 97 1.58 24.98 -35.72
C GLY A 97 2.76 24.05 -36.00
N GLU A 98 3.39 24.25 -37.14
CA GLU A 98 4.55 23.45 -37.55
C GLU A 98 5.73 23.73 -36.59
N TYR A 99 6.28 22.67 -35.99
CA TYR A 99 7.40 22.71 -35.01
C TYR A 99 7.11 23.43 -33.68
N ALA A 100 5.88 23.87 -33.43
CA ALA A 100 5.50 24.44 -32.14
C ALA A 100 5.28 23.33 -31.09
N PRO A 101 5.53 23.61 -29.80
CA PRO A 101 5.07 22.73 -28.72
C PRO A 101 3.56 22.47 -28.81
N THR A 102 3.12 21.29 -28.37
CA THR A 102 1.69 20.98 -28.29
C THR A 102 1.05 21.65 -27.08
N SER A 103 -0.29 21.67 -27.03
CA SER A 103 -0.99 22.07 -25.81
C SER A 103 -0.65 21.17 -24.61
N GLU A 104 -0.99 21.64 -23.41
CA GLU A 104 -1.13 20.77 -22.24
C GLU A 104 -2.05 19.57 -22.54
N ALA A 105 -1.88 18.49 -21.78
CA ALA A 105 -2.71 17.29 -21.91
C ALA A 105 -4.18 17.62 -21.69
N LYS A 106 -5.04 17.01 -22.50
CA LYS A 106 -6.50 17.14 -22.41
C LYS A 106 -7.14 15.76 -22.31
N ALA A 107 -8.31 15.70 -21.67
CA ALA A 107 -9.14 14.50 -21.61
C ALA A 107 -9.93 14.30 -22.91
#